data_AF-A0A9C9K1F5-F1
#
_entry.id   AF-A0A9C9K1F5-F1
#
_cell.length_a   1.000
_cell.length_b   1.000
_cell.length_c   1.000
_cell.angle_alpha   90.00
_cell.angle_beta   90.00
_cell.angle_gamma   90.00
#
_symmetry.space_group_name_H-M   'P 1'
#
loop_
_entity.id
_entity.type
_entity.pdbx_description
1 polymer ?
#
loop_
_entity_poly.entity_id
_entity_poly.type
_entity_poly.pdbx_seq_one_letter_code
_entity_poly.pdbx_strand_id
1 'polypeptide(L)'
;VSAIAYQLFRERAEGIEPTASCGHSLGEYSALYSAGVFTLPQAVRVVHKRGVFIDEASKEVGGTMAAIIGLSDSDVEEICEEASSEGIVEPANYNAPSQLVITGSVEGVKKAIELANEKGAKRAIQLSVSGPFHSSMLRPAGERLEELLREEVLTEPNFPVYANATAEPHNGTESIIETLGRQMYSPVLFKQTIEKLGDGVYIEFGHGSVASGLVKRTVKGAKTLNIGDPDALESAIGSLGL
;
A
#
# COMPACT_ATOMS: atom_id res chain seq x y z
N VAL A 1 -15.15 0.64 5.21
CA VAL A 1 -15.83 0.58 3.88
C VAL A 1 -15.41 -0.67 3.13
N SER A 2 -14.13 -0.85 2.78
CA SER A 2 -13.65 -2.00 1.99
C SER A 2 -14.02 -3.37 2.56
N ALA A 3 -13.89 -3.57 3.88
CA ALA A 3 -14.31 -4.79 4.57
C ALA A 3 -15.80 -5.12 4.34
N ILE A 4 -16.67 -4.13 4.49
CA ILE A 4 -18.13 -4.28 4.32
C ILE A 4 -18.46 -4.53 2.83
N ALA A 5 -17.86 -3.77 1.92
CA ALA A 5 -18.06 -3.94 0.48
C ALA A 5 -17.65 -5.35 0.02
N TYR A 6 -16.54 -5.88 0.55
CA TYR A 6 -16.11 -7.25 0.28
C TYR A 6 -17.11 -8.28 0.81
N GLN A 7 -17.60 -8.13 2.05
CA GLN A 7 -18.60 -9.06 2.61
C GLN A 7 -19.88 -9.10 1.77
N LEU A 8 -20.43 -7.94 1.43
CA LEU A 8 -21.63 -7.85 0.58
C LEU A 8 -21.40 -8.45 -0.81
N PHE A 9 -20.21 -8.25 -1.38
CA PHE A 9 -19.84 -8.90 -2.63
C PHE A 9 -19.81 -10.42 -2.49
N ARG A 10 -19.21 -10.96 -1.43
CA ARG A 10 -19.14 -12.41 -1.17
C ARG A 10 -20.52 -13.05 -1.00
N GLU A 11 -21.47 -12.33 -0.39
CA GLU A 11 -22.86 -12.80 -0.23
C GLU A 11 -23.65 -12.83 -1.54
N ARG A 12 -23.33 -11.96 -2.50
CA ARG A 12 -24.09 -11.84 -3.76
C ARG A 12 -23.44 -12.52 -4.95
N ALA A 13 -22.11 -12.58 -4.96
CA ALA A 13 -21.31 -13.18 -6.03
C ALA A 13 -20.92 -14.63 -5.69
N GLU A 14 -21.91 -15.46 -5.40
CA GLU A 14 -21.68 -16.88 -5.05
C GLU A 14 -20.89 -17.59 -6.17
N GLY A 15 -19.86 -18.35 -5.77
CA GLY A 15 -19.01 -19.09 -6.71
C GLY A 15 -17.82 -18.32 -7.28
N ILE A 16 -17.67 -17.01 -7.02
CA ILE A 16 -16.47 -16.25 -7.38
C ILE A 16 -15.50 -16.22 -6.22
N GLU A 17 -14.46 -17.06 -6.28
CA GLU A 17 -13.38 -17.11 -5.29
C GLU A 17 -12.18 -16.24 -5.69
N PRO A 18 -11.60 -15.45 -4.77
CA PRO A 18 -10.37 -14.72 -5.03
C PRO A 18 -9.19 -15.68 -5.18
N THR A 19 -8.37 -15.47 -6.21
CA THR A 19 -7.12 -16.22 -6.40
C THR A 19 -5.98 -15.66 -5.55
N ALA A 20 -6.04 -14.37 -5.23
CA ALA A 20 -5.14 -13.66 -4.33
C ALA A 20 -5.78 -12.31 -3.92
N SER A 21 -5.22 -11.68 -2.90
CA SER A 21 -5.47 -10.27 -2.61
C SER A 21 -4.20 -9.50 -2.30
N CYS A 22 -4.29 -8.18 -2.45
CA CYS A 22 -3.29 -7.23 -2.01
C CYS A 22 -4.01 -5.94 -1.62
N GLY A 23 -3.37 -5.11 -0.81
CA GLY A 23 -3.85 -3.76 -0.57
C GLY A 23 -2.69 -2.79 -0.49
N HIS A 24 -2.98 -1.50 -0.68
CA HIS A 24 -1.95 -0.45 -0.64
C HIS A 24 -1.83 0.12 0.77
N SER A 25 -0.67 -0.07 1.41
CA SER A 25 -0.35 0.37 2.77
C SER A 25 -1.43 -0.09 3.77
N LEU A 26 -2.31 0.82 4.21
CA LEU A 26 -3.46 0.49 5.05
C LEU A 26 -4.37 -0.60 4.44
N GLY A 27 -4.47 -0.65 3.12
CA GLY A 27 -5.27 -1.65 2.41
C GLY A 27 -4.83 -3.09 2.70
N GLU A 28 -3.56 -3.33 3.07
CA GLU A 28 -3.05 -4.67 3.36
C GLU A 28 -3.81 -5.33 4.53
N TYR A 29 -4.23 -4.55 5.54
CA TYR A 29 -5.07 -5.04 6.63
C TYR A 29 -6.48 -5.43 6.17
N SER A 30 -7.03 -4.71 5.19
CA SER A 30 -8.32 -5.06 4.59
C SER A 30 -8.19 -6.33 3.75
N ALA A 31 -7.07 -6.52 3.06
CA ALA A 31 -6.75 -7.73 2.30
C ALA A 31 -6.58 -8.95 3.22
N LEU A 32 -5.83 -8.81 4.32
CA LEU A 32 -5.67 -9.84 5.35
C LEU A 32 -7.00 -10.19 6.03
N TYR A 33 -7.81 -9.18 6.35
CA TYR A 33 -9.17 -9.38 6.85
C TYR A 33 -10.04 -10.17 5.85
N SER A 34 -9.99 -9.82 4.56
CA SER A 34 -10.75 -10.53 3.52
C SER A 34 -10.35 -12.00 3.38
N ALA A 35 -9.11 -12.32 3.73
CA ALA A 35 -8.55 -13.67 3.77
C ALA A 35 -8.77 -14.40 5.11
N GLY A 36 -9.45 -13.78 6.08
CA GLY A 36 -9.78 -14.41 7.37
C GLY A 36 -8.68 -14.33 8.43
N VAL A 37 -7.60 -13.60 8.20
CA VAL A 37 -6.48 -13.48 9.16
C VAL A 37 -6.90 -12.76 10.44
N PHE A 38 -7.72 -11.72 10.29
CA PHE A 38 -8.26 -10.93 11.39
C PHE A 38 -9.78 -11.08 11.48
N THR A 39 -10.31 -11.08 12.70
CA THR A 39 -11.71 -10.67 12.91
C THR A 39 -11.86 -9.16 12.67
N LEU A 40 -13.09 -8.69 12.41
CA LEU A 40 -13.33 -7.27 12.18
C LEU A 40 -12.90 -6.40 13.38
N PRO A 41 -13.20 -6.75 14.65
CA PRO A 41 -12.72 -5.99 15.80
C PRO A 41 -11.19 -5.93 15.91
N GLN A 42 -10.50 -7.02 15.59
CA GLN A 42 -9.03 -7.05 15.56
C GLN A 42 -8.49 -6.11 14.48
N ALA A 43 -8.99 -6.22 13.24
CA ALA A 43 -8.54 -5.38 12.13
C ALA A 43 -8.72 -3.88 12.46
N VAL A 44 -9.86 -3.49 13.02
CA VAL A 44 -10.12 -2.10 13.44
C VAL A 44 -9.17 -1.65 14.54
N ARG A 45 -8.94 -2.48 15.57
CA ARG A 45 -8.01 -2.17 16.68
C ARG A 45 -6.58 -1.99 16.17
N VAL A 46 -6.08 -2.93 15.38
CA VAL A 46 -4.72 -2.92 14.84
C VAL A 46 -4.50 -1.71 13.95
N VAL A 47 -5.43 -1.42 13.03
CA VAL A 47 -5.37 -0.24 12.16
C VAL A 47 -5.39 1.06 12.96
N HIS A 48 -6.24 1.15 13.99
CA HIS A 48 -6.28 2.31 14.86
C HIS A 48 -4.95 2.53 15.58
N LYS A 49 -4.39 1.47 16.19
CA LYS A 49 -3.09 1.54 16.88
C LYS A 49 -1.94 1.87 15.93
N ARG A 50 -1.92 1.28 14.73
CA ARG A 50 -0.98 1.65 13.66
C ARG A 50 -1.02 3.14 13.36
N GLY A 51 -2.22 3.71 13.21
CA GLY A 51 -2.39 5.15 12.99
C GLY A 51 -1.82 6.00 14.12
N VAL A 52 -2.08 5.60 15.38
CA VAL A 52 -1.53 6.27 16.57
C VAL A 52 0.00 6.20 16.59
N PHE A 53 0.58 5.02 16.37
CA PHE A 53 2.04 4.85 16.40
C PHE A 53 2.75 5.66 15.30
N ILE A 54 2.17 5.70 14.10
CA ILE A 54 2.67 6.53 13.00
C ILE A 54 2.58 8.02 13.35
N ASP A 55 1.45 8.47 13.87
CA ASP A 55 1.22 9.88 14.22
C ASP A 55 2.18 10.35 15.33
N GLU A 56 2.34 9.55 16.39
CA GLU A 56 3.31 9.81 17.47
C GLU A 56 4.74 9.90 16.93
N ALA A 57 5.20 8.90 16.17
CA ALA A 57 6.54 8.89 15.61
C ALA A 57 6.76 10.05 14.62
N SER A 58 5.76 10.35 13.77
CA SER A 58 5.85 11.44 12.79
C SER A 58 6.00 12.82 13.45
N LYS A 59 5.35 13.04 14.60
CA LYS A 59 5.51 14.29 15.37
C LYS A 59 6.90 14.44 15.98
N GLU A 60 7.51 13.32 16.34
CA GLU A 60 8.86 13.31 16.92
C GLU A 60 9.93 13.54 15.84
N VAL A 61 9.85 12.83 14.72
CA VAL A 61 10.89 12.88 13.68
C VAL A 61 10.69 14.01 12.66
N GLY A 62 9.45 14.48 12.48
CA GLY A 62 9.08 15.37 11.38
C GLY A 62 9.29 14.73 10.00
N GLY A 63 9.17 15.51 8.93
CA GLY A 63 9.41 15.04 7.57
C GLY A 63 8.21 15.19 6.64
N THR A 64 8.37 14.74 5.41
CA THR A 64 7.36 14.89 4.36
C THR A 64 7.53 13.83 3.28
N MET A 65 6.69 13.90 2.25
CA MET A 65 6.71 13.01 1.10
C MET A 65 6.52 13.79 -0.20
N ALA A 66 6.96 13.23 -1.33
CA ALA A 66 6.70 13.81 -2.64
C ALA A 66 6.40 12.73 -3.69
N ALA A 67 5.49 13.03 -4.62
CA ALA A 67 5.26 12.19 -5.79
C ALA A 67 6.16 12.63 -6.94
N ILE A 68 6.92 11.68 -7.49
CA ILE A 68 7.78 11.83 -8.67
C ILE A 68 7.15 11.08 -9.83
N ILE A 69 6.80 11.80 -10.88
CA ILE A 69 6.08 11.30 -12.05
C ILE A 69 6.94 11.50 -13.30
N GLY A 70 7.05 10.45 -14.11
CA GLY A 70 7.70 10.50 -15.43
C GLY A 70 9.18 10.10 -15.46
N LEU A 71 9.73 9.64 -14.32
CA LEU A 71 11.08 9.06 -14.25
C LEU A 71 11.01 7.55 -14.00
N SER A 72 12.08 6.81 -14.32
CA SER A 72 12.16 5.38 -13.97
C SER A 72 12.39 5.18 -12.48
N ASP A 73 12.15 3.97 -11.97
CA ASP A 73 12.45 3.63 -10.57
C ASP A 73 13.92 3.91 -10.22
N SER A 74 14.85 3.43 -11.06
CA SER A 74 16.30 3.63 -10.87
C SER A 74 16.68 5.11 -10.91
N ASP A 75 16.04 5.92 -11.76
CA ASP A 75 16.31 7.35 -11.78
C ASP A 75 15.94 8.03 -10.46
N VAL A 76 14.82 7.62 -9.86
CA VAL A 76 14.36 8.19 -8.58
C VAL A 76 15.20 7.67 -7.41
N GLU A 77 15.64 6.41 -7.46
CA GLU A 77 16.58 5.84 -6.49
C GLU A 77 17.92 6.60 -6.50
N GLU A 78 18.50 6.85 -7.68
CA GLU A 78 19.71 7.68 -7.83
C GLU A 78 19.50 9.10 -7.29
N ILE A 79 18.33 9.70 -7.53
CA ILE A 79 17.98 11.02 -6.98
C ILE A 79 17.91 10.98 -5.45
N CYS A 80 17.34 9.94 -4.86
CA CYS A 80 17.32 9.77 -3.40
C CYS A 80 18.73 9.65 -2.84
N GLU A 81 19.61 8.88 -3.50
CA GLU A 81 21.02 8.74 -3.11
C GLU A 81 21.75 10.09 -3.16
N GLU A 82 21.59 10.85 -4.23
CA GLU A 82 22.22 12.17 -4.37
C GLU A 82 21.67 13.18 -3.36
N ALA A 83 20.34 13.25 -3.19
CA ALA A 83 19.70 14.15 -2.24
C ALA A 83 19.95 13.79 -0.77
N SER A 84 20.45 12.58 -0.50
CA SER A 84 20.78 12.14 0.87
C SER A 84 21.84 13.01 1.56
N SER A 85 22.62 13.79 0.78
CA SER A 85 23.56 14.78 1.32
C SER A 85 22.88 15.90 2.12
N GLU A 86 21.62 16.21 1.84
CA GLU A 86 20.84 17.27 2.50
C GLU A 86 19.92 16.72 3.60
N GLY A 87 19.78 15.40 3.70
CA GLY A 87 19.01 14.71 4.71
C GLY A 87 18.40 13.40 4.22
N ILE A 88 17.82 12.62 5.13
CA ILE A 88 17.22 11.32 4.80
C ILE A 88 16.14 11.51 3.73
N VAL A 89 16.24 10.77 2.63
CA VAL A 89 15.21 10.68 1.60
C VAL A 89 15.29 9.31 0.93
N GLU A 90 14.15 8.64 0.83
CA GLU A 90 14.05 7.23 0.45
C GLU A 90 12.81 7.02 -0.44
N PRO A 91 12.79 6.00 -1.31
CA PRO A 91 11.57 5.54 -1.97
C PRO A 91 10.55 5.05 -0.94
N ALA A 92 9.31 5.54 -1.02
CA ALA A 92 8.19 5.17 -0.13
C ALA A 92 7.16 4.28 -0.83
N ASN A 93 6.76 4.61 -2.06
CA ASN A 93 5.75 3.83 -2.78
C ASN A 93 6.12 3.65 -4.25
N TYR A 94 6.35 2.40 -4.65
CA TYR A 94 6.43 1.98 -6.04
C TYR A 94 5.01 1.72 -6.52
N ASN A 95 4.37 2.74 -7.08
CA ASN A 95 2.93 2.72 -7.32
C ASN A 95 2.56 2.12 -8.68
N ALA A 96 3.22 2.59 -9.74
CA ALA A 96 3.01 2.16 -11.12
C ALA A 96 4.26 2.56 -11.94
N PRO A 97 4.42 2.08 -13.19
CA PRO A 97 5.48 2.55 -14.06
C PRO A 97 5.52 4.08 -14.13
N SER A 98 6.70 4.63 -13.87
CA SER A 98 6.96 6.08 -13.81
C SER A 98 6.10 6.88 -12.83
N GLN A 99 5.64 6.24 -11.75
CA GLN A 99 5.03 6.91 -10.60
C GLN A 99 5.61 6.32 -9.32
N LEU A 100 6.50 7.07 -8.69
CA LEU A 100 7.12 6.73 -7.42
C LEU A 100 6.83 7.83 -6.40
N VAL A 101 6.64 7.47 -5.14
CA VAL A 101 6.57 8.44 -4.03
C VAL A 101 7.82 8.30 -3.21
N ILE A 102 8.49 9.41 -2.90
CA ILE A 102 9.62 9.49 -1.99
C ILE A 102 9.20 10.05 -0.62
N THR A 103 9.98 9.79 0.41
CA THR A 103 9.69 10.11 1.81
C THR A 103 10.97 10.44 2.56
N GLY A 104 10.91 11.27 3.59
CA GLY A 104 12.09 11.58 4.41
C GLY A 104 12.03 12.93 5.10
N SER A 105 13.20 13.50 5.41
CA SER A 105 13.31 14.85 5.94
C SER A 105 12.79 15.88 4.94
N VAL A 106 12.35 17.05 5.44
CA VAL A 106 11.84 18.12 4.57
C VAL A 106 12.90 18.59 3.58
N GLU A 107 14.15 18.76 4.04
CA GLU A 107 15.25 19.21 3.18
C GLU A 107 15.67 18.14 2.16
N GLY A 108 15.77 16.87 2.57
CA GLY A 108 16.10 15.76 1.66
C GLY A 108 15.05 15.60 0.56
N VAL A 109 13.75 15.64 0.92
CA VAL A 109 12.65 15.57 -0.06
C VAL A 109 12.64 16.79 -0.98
N LYS A 110 12.90 17.99 -0.45
CA LYS A 110 12.97 19.21 -1.26
C LYS A 110 14.13 19.14 -2.26
N LYS A 111 15.31 18.70 -1.84
CA LYS A 111 16.46 18.50 -2.73
C LYS A 111 16.15 17.46 -3.81
N ALA A 112 15.50 16.36 -3.45
CA ALA A 112 15.09 15.33 -4.40
C ALA A 112 14.06 15.85 -5.43
N ILE A 113 13.14 16.75 -5.04
CA ILE A 113 12.22 17.41 -5.98
C ILE A 113 12.99 18.26 -6.99
N GLU A 114 13.98 19.04 -6.55
CA GLU A 114 14.83 19.87 -7.42
C GLU A 114 15.56 19.00 -8.45
N LEU A 115 16.27 17.96 -7.98
CA LEU A 115 17.00 17.01 -8.83
C LEU A 115 16.06 16.27 -9.81
N ALA A 116 14.87 15.88 -9.35
CA ALA A 116 13.90 15.22 -10.24
C ALA A 116 13.44 16.14 -11.37
N ASN A 117 13.20 17.43 -11.10
CA ASN A 117 12.85 18.40 -12.14
C ASN A 117 14.01 18.61 -13.12
N GLU A 118 15.25 18.70 -12.64
CA GLU A 118 16.46 18.80 -13.48
C GLU A 118 16.65 17.57 -14.38
N LYS A 119 16.38 16.37 -13.84
CA LYS A 119 16.43 15.09 -14.57
C LYS A 119 15.23 14.88 -15.52
N GLY A 120 14.31 15.84 -15.60
CA GLY A 120 13.20 15.85 -16.56
C GLY A 120 11.93 15.13 -16.09
N ALA A 121 11.71 15.03 -14.78
CA ALA A 121 10.43 14.57 -14.26
C ALA A 121 9.27 15.37 -14.86
N LYS A 122 8.20 14.67 -15.25
CA LYS A 122 6.97 15.31 -15.72
C LYS A 122 6.34 16.16 -14.61
N ARG A 123 6.35 15.65 -13.37
CA ARG A 123 5.91 16.35 -12.16
C ARG A 123 6.70 15.83 -10.96
N ALA A 124 7.15 16.73 -10.10
CA ALA A 124 7.65 16.42 -8.77
C ALA A 124 6.89 17.30 -7.76
N ILE A 125 6.10 16.69 -6.86
CA ILE A 125 5.11 17.41 -6.06
C ILE A 125 5.17 16.93 -4.62
N GLN A 126 5.42 17.85 -3.69
CA GLN A 126 5.28 17.58 -2.27
C GLN A 126 3.82 17.26 -1.91
N LEU A 127 3.62 16.21 -1.12
CA LEU A 127 2.31 15.74 -0.70
C LEU A 127 1.86 16.43 0.60
N SER A 128 0.57 16.70 0.72
CA SER A 128 -0.05 17.21 1.96
C SER A 128 -0.24 16.07 2.97
N VAL A 129 0.87 15.66 3.60
CA VAL A 129 0.91 14.60 4.61
C VAL A 129 1.57 15.09 5.90
N SER A 130 1.28 14.43 7.01
CA SER A 130 1.75 14.81 8.34
C SER A 130 3.10 14.21 8.74
N GLY A 131 3.72 13.37 7.90
CA GLY A 131 4.99 12.74 8.23
C GLY A 131 5.63 11.94 7.10
N PRO A 132 6.81 11.35 7.37
CA PRO A 132 7.61 10.61 6.40
C PRO A 132 7.20 9.13 6.37
N PHE A 133 5.97 8.84 5.92
CA PHE A 133 5.47 7.47 5.90
C PHE A 133 6.36 6.54 5.05
N HIS A 134 6.47 5.28 5.46
CA HIS A 134 7.27 4.26 4.76
C HIS A 134 8.77 4.58 4.65
N SER A 135 9.31 5.35 5.60
CA SER A 135 10.75 5.65 5.71
C SER A 135 11.39 4.91 6.88
N SER A 136 12.70 4.72 6.81
CA SER A 136 13.50 4.21 7.93
C SER A 136 13.32 5.00 9.24
N MET A 137 12.90 6.28 9.15
CA MET A 137 12.62 7.15 10.28
C MET A 137 11.45 6.66 11.15
N LEU A 138 10.55 5.83 10.62
CA LEU A 138 9.41 5.27 11.35
C LEU A 138 9.66 3.87 11.92
N ARG A 139 10.91 3.39 11.95
CA ARG A 139 11.27 2.09 12.53
C ARG A 139 10.68 1.85 13.93
N PRO A 140 10.75 2.80 14.89
CA PRO A 140 10.17 2.59 16.22
C PRO A 140 8.66 2.35 16.21
N ALA A 141 7.93 2.94 15.25
CA ALA A 141 6.50 2.68 15.10
C ALA A 141 6.23 1.27 14.56
N GLY A 142 7.08 0.78 13.65
CA GLY A 142 7.05 -0.58 13.13
C GLY A 142 7.28 -1.64 14.21
N GLU A 143 8.30 -1.43 15.05
CA GLU A 143 8.62 -2.33 16.18
C GLU A 143 7.45 -2.43 17.17
N ARG A 144 6.82 -1.29 17.52
CA ARG A 144 5.63 -1.26 18.39
C ARG A 144 4.42 -1.97 17.77
N LEU A 145 4.25 -1.88 16.45
CA LEU A 145 3.18 -2.61 15.77
C LEU A 145 3.45 -4.11 15.78
N GLU A 146 4.69 -4.52 15.54
CA GLU A 146 5.09 -5.93 15.60
C GLU A 146 4.80 -6.52 16.98
N GLU A 147 5.21 -5.83 18.05
CA GLU A 147 4.89 -6.20 19.44
C GLU A 147 3.39 -6.38 19.67
N LEU A 148 2.57 -5.40 19.23
CA LEU A 148 1.11 -5.50 19.32
C LEU A 148 0.57 -6.72 18.57
N LEU A 149 1.08 -7.00 17.36
CA LEU A 149 0.63 -8.13 16.55
C LEU A 149 1.01 -9.48 17.17
N ARG A 150 2.11 -9.56 17.93
CA ARG A 150 2.50 -10.76 18.68
C ARG A 150 1.53 -11.09 19.82
N GLU A 151 0.74 -10.12 20.29
CA GLU A 151 -0.32 -10.32 21.28
C GLU A 151 -1.65 -10.78 20.65
N GLU A 152 -1.79 -10.68 19.32
CA GLU A 152 -2.99 -11.04 18.60
C GLU A 152 -3.01 -12.53 18.23
N VAL A 153 -4.19 -13.15 18.33
CA VAL A 153 -4.41 -14.48 17.73
C VAL A 153 -4.75 -14.27 16.25
N LEU A 154 -3.79 -14.58 15.38
CA LEU A 154 -3.95 -14.53 13.93
C LEU A 154 -4.28 -15.90 13.36
N THR A 155 -5.07 -15.93 12.29
CA THR A 155 -5.33 -17.15 11.51
C THR A 155 -4.53 -17.14 10.22
N GLU A 156 -4.18 -18.30 9.68
CA GLU A 156 -3.60 -18.38 8.34
C GLU A 156 -4.58 -17.86 7.28
N PRO A 157 -4.09 -17.18 6.23
CA PRO A 157 -4.95 -16.63 5.20
C PRO A 157 -5.55 -17.75 4.33
N ASN A 158 -6.86 -17.69 4.07
CA ASN A 158 -7.60 -18.65 3.25
C ASN A 158 -7.18 -18.65 1.77
N PHE A 159 -6.52 -17.59 1.31
CA PHE A 159 -5.96 -17.43 -0.02
C PHE A 159 -4.75 -16.49 0.04
N PRO A 160 -3.82 -16.53 -0.95
CA PRO A 160 -2.61 -15.72 -0.92
C PRO A 160 -2.88 -14.22 -0.74
N VAL A 161 -2.20 -13.61 0.24
CA VAL A 161 -2.20 -12.15 0.44
C VAL A 161 -0.78 -11.64 0.25
N TYR A 162 -0.59 -10.68 -0.65
CA TYR A 162 0.74 -10.14 -0.98
C TYR A 162 1.14 -9.02 -0.01
N ALA A 163 2.32 -9.19 0.59
CA ALA A 163 2.89 -8.24 1.53
C ALA A 163 3.50 -7.03 0.81
N ASN A 164 3.23 -5.82 1.28
CA ASN A 164 3.76 -4.62 0.63
C ASN A 164 5.28 -4.49 0.74
N ALA A 165 5.88 -4.99 1.84
CA ALA A 165 7.31 -4.86 2.10
C ALA A 165 8.19 -5.79 1.24
N THR A 166 7.62 -6.85 0.66
CA THR A 166 8.36 -7.88 -0.09
C THR A 166 7.81 -8.11 -1.50
N ALA A 167 6.58 -7.68 -1.79
CA ALA A 167 5.82 -8.07 -2.97
C ALA A 167 5.67 -9.60 -3.12
N GLU A 168 5.77 -10.36 -2.03
CA GLU A 168 5.54 -11.81 -2.01
C GLU A 168 4.30 -12.14 -1.17
N PRO A 169 3.65 -13.29 -1.41
CA PRO A 169 2.64 -13.80 -0.50
C PRO A 169 3.19 -13.98 0.91
N HIS A 170 2.38 -13.63 1.91
CA HIS A 170 2.66 -13.97 3.31
C HIS A 170 2.81 -15.49 3.48
N ASN A 171 3.81 -15.93 4.24
CA ASN A 171 4.07 -17.35 4.51
C ASN A 171 3.77 -17.71 5.97
N GLY A 172 2.48 -17.76 6.31
CA GLY A 172 2.00 -18.02 7.66
C GLY A 172 1.95 -16.78 8.56
N THR A 173 1.48 -16.96 9.79
CA THR A 173 1.19 -15.85 10.73
C THR A 173 2.44 -15.11 11.19
N GLU A 174 3.57 -15.80 11.39
CA GLU A 174 4.83 -15.14 11.77
C GLU A 174 5.31 -14.18 10.67
N SER A 175 5.25 -14.63 9.42
CA SER A 175 5.57 -13.77 8.27
C SER A 175 4.68 -12.53 8.22
N ILE A 176 3.39 -12.65 8.57
CA ILE A 176 2.45 -11.53 8.63
C ILE A 176 2.87 -10.52 9.71
N ILE A 177 3.21 -11.01 10.90
CA ILE A 177 3.63 -10.17 12.04
C ILE A 177 4.87 -9.36 11.65
N GLU A 178 5.92 -10.04 11.20
CA GLU A 178 7.20 -9.41 10.83
C GLU A 178 7.03 -8.40 9.69
N THR A 179 6.33 -8.79 8.62
CA THR A 179 6.21 -7.94 7.43
C THR A 179 5.27 -6.77 7.63
N LEU A 180 4.22 -6.87 8.45
CA LEU A 180 3.36 -5.73 8.80
C LEU A 180 4.10 -4.71 9.67
N GLY A 181 4.93 -5.16 10.63
CA GLY A 181 5.82 -4.28 11.39
C GLY A 181 6.82 -3.58 10.45
N ARG A 182 7.49 -4.36 9.59
CA ARG A 182 8.42 -3.86 8.57
C ARG A 182 7.79 -2.87 7.59
N GLN A 183 6.53 -3.10 7.21
CA GLN A 183 5.77 -2.27 6.27
C GLN A 183 5.77 -0.78 6.67
N MET A 184 5.81 -0.48 7.96
CA MET A 184 5.72 0.89 8.46
C MET A 184 6.96 1.74 8.12
N TYR A 185 8.11 1.08 7.94
CA TYR A 185 9.40 1.73 7.70
C TYR A 185 10.10 1.21 6.43
N SER A 186 9.36 0.53 5.56
CA SER A 186 9.85 0.02 4.28
C SER A 186 8.95 0.48 3.13
N PRO A 187 9.47 0.52 1.89
CA PRO A 187 8.69 0.90 0.73
C PRO A 187 7.48 -0.03 0.50
N VAL A 188 6.40 0.54 -0.04
CA VAL A 188 5.25 -0.20 -0.56
C VAL A 188 5.54 -0.62 -1.99
N LEU A 189 5.79 -1.91 -2.19
CA LEU A 189 6.09 -2.54 -3.49
C LEU A 189 4.80 -2.92 -4.26
N PHE A 190 3.89 -1.95 -4.43
CA PHE A 190 2.58 -2.19 -5.04
C PHE A 190 2.71 -2.53 -6.54
N LYS A 191 3.53 -1.80 -7.29
CA LYS A 191 3.79 -2.07 -8.70
C LYS A 191 4.30 -3.49 -8.90
N GLN A 192 5.30 -3.90 -8.14
CA GLN A 192 5.91 -5.23 -8.18
C GLN A 192 4.90 -6.33 -7.82
N THR A 193 4.02 -6.06 -6.84
CA THR A 193 2.91 -6.96 -6.50
C THR A 193 1.98 -7.14 -7.69
N ILE A 194 1.58 -6.05 -8.36
CA ILE A 194 0.70 -6.12 -9.52
C ILE A 194 1.40 -6.80 -10.72
N GLU A 195 2.69 -6.55 -10.94
CA GLU A 195 3.49 -7.22 -11.98
C GLU A 195 3.52 -8.75 -11.78
N LYS A 196 3.64 -9.21 -10.53
CA LYS A 196 3.59 -10.64 -10.18
C LYS A 196 2.20 -11.26 -10.35
N LEU A 197 1.15 -10.51 -10.01
CA LEU A 197 -0.23 -10.96 -10.18
C LEU A 197 -0.61 -11.07 -11.67
N GLY A 198 -0.08 -10.21 -12.53
CA GLY A 198 -0.20 -10.31 -13.98
C GLY A 198 -1.61 -10.03 -14.52
N ASP A 199 -1.97 -10.67 -15.63
CA ASP A 199 -3.29 -10.47 -16.24
C ASP A 199 -4.42 -11.08 -15.40
N GLY A 200 -5.52 -10.35 -15.24
CA GLY A 200 -6.67 -10.83 -14.48
C GLY A 200 -7.81 -9.84 -14.35
N VAL A 201 -8.79 -10.22 -13.54
CA VAL A 201 -9.87 -9.34 -13.10
C VAL A 201 -9.55 -8.86 -11.69
N TYR A 202 -9.33 -7.55 -11.55
CA TYR A 202 -9.05 -6.90 -10.29
C TYR A 202 -10.32 -6.23 -9.77
N ILE A 203 -10.65 -6.45 -8.50
CA ILE A 203 -11.80 -5.82 -7.85
C ILE A 203 -11.28 -4.95 -6.71
N GLU A 204 -11.39 -3.64 -6.87
CA GLU A 204 -11.04 -2.66 -5.84
C GLU A 204 -12.24 -2.42 -4.92
N PHE A 205 -12.12 -2.82 -3.66
CA PHE A 205 -13.14 -2.58 -2.64
C PHE A 205 -12.86 -1.29 -1.87
N GLY A 206 -13.83 -0.39 -1.84
CA GLY A 206 -13.72 0.90 -1.16
C GLY A 206 -13.99 2.09 -2.08
N HIS A 207 -13.92 3.29 -1.50
CA HIS A 207 -14.26 4.52 -2.20
C HIS A 207 -13.11 4.98 -3.12
N GLY A 208 -13.47 5.46 -4.31
CA GLY A 208 -12.52 5.90 -5.33
C GLY A 208 -11.97 4.75 -6.17
N SER A 209 -11.12 5.08 -7.14
CA SER A 209 -10.62 4.12 -8.15
C SER A 209 -9.10 4.18 -8.32
N VAL A 210 -8.38 4.50 -7.24
CA VAL A 210 -6.94 4.77 -7.30
C VAL A 210 -6.18 3.48 -7.61
N ALA A 211 -6.47 2.39 -6.89
CA ALA A 211 -5.79 1.11 -7.12
C ALA A 211 -6.09 0.56 -8.52
N SER A 212 -7.33 0.67 -8.99
CA SER A 212 -7.72 0.32 -10.36
C SER A 212 -6.90 1.10 -11.41
N GLY A 213 -6.69 2.40 -11.18
CA GLY A 213 -5.86 3.24 -12.04
C GLY A 213 -4.37 2.88 -12.01
N LEU A 214 -3.86 2.39 -10.88
CA LEU A 214 -2.51 1.86 -10.77
C LEU A 214 -2.37 0.54 -11.52
N VAL A 215 -3.30 -0.40 -11.29
CA VAL A 215 -3.34 -1.70 -11.95
C VAL A 215 -3.31 -1.56 -13.47
N LYS A 216 -4.18 -0.73 -14.05
CA LYS A 216 -4.23 -0.50 -15.52
C LYS A 216 -2.95 0.06 -16.12
N ARG A 217 -2.15 0.78 -15.32
CA ARG A 217 -0.87 1.34 -15.76
C ARG A 217 0.27 0.34 -15.66
N THR A 218 0.15 -0.63 -14.75
CA THR A 218 1.14 -1.69 -14.58
C THR A 218 0.88 -2.86 -15.53
N VAL A 219 -0.36 -3.31 -15.63
CA VAL A 219 -0.77 -4.45 -16.48
C VAL A 219 -1.69 -3.96 -17.59
N LYS A 220 -1.18 -3.98 -18.82
CA LYS A 220 -1.89 -3.46 -19.98
C LYS A 220 -3.05 -4.39 -20.36
N GLY A 221 -4.27 -3.88 -20.28
CA GLY A 221 -5.47 -4.64 -20.62
C GLY A 221 -6.15 -5.32 -19.44
N ALA A 222 -5.63 -5.15 -18.22
CA ALA A 222 -6.27 -5.65 -17.00
C ALA A 222 -7.71 -5.13 -16.87
N LYS A 223 -8.64 -6.05 -16.57
CA LYS A 223 -10.03 -5.69 -16.24
C LYS A 223 -10.06 -5.26 -14.78
N THR A 224 -10.54 -4.06 -14.51
CA THR A 224 -10.72 -3.56 -13.14
C THR A 224 -12.17 -3.23 -12.88
N LEU A 225 -12.69 -3.64 -11.74
CA LEU A 225 -13.98 -3.25 -11.20
C LEU A 225 -13.73 -2.50 -9.89
N ASN A 226 -14.56 -1.53 -9.55
CA ASN A 226 -14.51 -0.84 -8.27
C ASN A 226 -15.88 -0.94 -7.60
N ILE A 227 -15.87 -1.32 -6.33
CA ILE A 227 -17.07 -1.45 -5.51
C ILE A 227 -16.93 -0.50 -4.33
N GLY A 228 -17.42 0.72 -4.51
CA GLY A 228 -17.41 1.79 -3.51
C GLY A 228 -18.77 2.12 -2.90
N ASP A 229 -19.85 1.70 -3.54
CA ASP A 229 -21.24 1.93 -3.15
C ASP A 229 -22.14 0.77 -3.66
N PRO A 230 -23.44 0.73 -3.26
CA PRO A 230 -24.34 -0.34 -3.67
C PRO A 230 -24.59 -0.45 -5.18
N ASP A 231 -24.63 0.67 -5.93
CA ASP A 231 -24.88 0.63 -7.37
C ASP A 231 -23.67 0.04 -8.12
N ALA A 232 -22.46 0.39 -7.64
CA ALA A 232 -21.21 -0.17 -8.13
C ALA A 232 -21.10 -1.69 -7.87
N LEU A 233 -21.64 -2.17 -6.75
CA LEU A 233 -21.72 -3.60 -6.45
C LEU A 233 -22.57 -4.34 -7.49
N GLU A 234 -23.78 -3.86 -7.77
CA GLU A 234 -24.68 -4.47 -8.76
C GLU A 234 -24.05 -4.48 -10.17
N SER A 235 -23.44 -3.36 -10.55
CA SER A 235 -22.74 -3.24 -11.83
C SER A 235 -21.56 -4.21 -11.95
N ALA A 236 -20.81 -4.41 -10.86
CA ALA A 236 -19.69 -5.34 -10.82
C ALA A 236 -20.16 -6.80 -10.96
N ILE A 237 -21.23 -7.20 -10.25
CA ILE A 237 -21.81 -8.55 -10.34
C ILE A 237 -22.26 -8.85 -11.77
N GLY A 238 -23.07 -7.97 -12.37
CA GLY A 238 -23.53 -8.15 -13.75
C GLY A 238 -22.37 -8.19 -14.76
N SER A 239 -21.28 -7.46 -14.50
CA SER A 239 -20.06 -7.48 -15.33
C SER A 239 -19.24 -8.77 -15.22
N LEU A 240 -19.45 -9.55 -14.17
CA LEU A 240 -18.81 -10.86 -13.94
C LEU A 240 -19.63 -12.02 -14.52
N GLY A 241 -20.82 -11.75 -15.06
CA GLY A 241 -21.68 -12.76 -15.68
C GLY A 241 -22.45 -13.61 -14.67
N LEU A 242 -22.66 -13.07 -13.47
CA LEU A 242 -23.56 -13.61 -12.44
C LEU A 242 -24.91 -12.89 -12.46
#